data_AF-A0A2A3JRF1-F1
#
_entry.id   AF-A0A2A3JRF1-F1
#
_cell.length_a   1.000
_cell.length_b   1.000
_cell.length_c   1.000
_cell.angle_alpha   90.00
_cell.angle_beta   90.00
_cell.angle_gamma   90.00
#
_symmetry.space_group_name_H-M   'P 1'
#
loop_
_entity.id
_entity.type
_entity.pdbx_description
1 polymer ?
#
loop_
_entity_poly.entity_id
_entity_poly.type
_entity_poly.pdbx_seq_one_letter_code
_entity_poly.pdbx_strand_id
1 'polypeptide(L)'
;AALRDGAEVRLREALAERVPETAAEEAELIAAALDGVDVTSDPKKGGRPKKAAAPAKALSSGLTVQLGEDAQGWVIRVRGKRVGRELMEAAMLELERLLDAP
;
A
#
# COMPACT_ATOMS: atom_id res chain seq x y z
N ALA A 1 4.72 -4.29 16.23
CA ALA A 1 3.34 -4.03 16.70
C ALA A 1 3.34 -3.17 17.97
N ALA A 2 4.26 -3.38 18.92
CA ALA A 2 4.49 -2.52 20.10
C ALA A 2 4.40 -0.99 19.89
N LEU A 3 5.00 -0.43 18.84
CA LEU A 3 4.91 1.02 18.54
C LEU A 3 3.48 1.50 18.31
N ARG A 4 2.64 0.69 17.67
CA ARG A 4 1.23 1.04 17.38
C ARG A 4 0.31 0.82 18.57
N ASP A 5 0.74 0.01 19.53
CA ASP A 5 0.01 -0.32 20.76
C ASP A 5 0.42 0.60 21.92
N GLY A 6 1.10 1.72 21.64
CA GLY A 6 1.42 2.76 22.62
C GLY A 6 2.80 2.68 23.27
N ALA A 7 3.65 1.71 22.88
CA ALA A 7 5.03 1.62 23.39
C ALA A 7 5.99 2.67 22.80
N GLU A 8 5.52 3.51 21.87
CA GLU A 8 6.33 4.55 21.21
C GLU A 8 6.92 5.56 22.20
N VAL A 9 6.18 5.94 23.24
CA VAL A 9 6.65 6.91 24.25
C VAL A 9 7.80 6.31 25.06
N ARG A 10 7.65 5.07 25.54
CA ARG A 10 8.71 4.36 26.30
C ARG A 10 9.97 4.17 25.47
N LEU A 11 9.81 3.82 24.19
CA LEU A 11 10.95 3.66 23.29
C LEU A 11 11.67 5.00 23.06
N ARG A 12 10.91 6.08 22.86
CA ARG A 12 11.46 7.42 22.67
C ARG A 12 12.21 7.90 23.92
N GLU A 13 11.68 7.65 25.11
CA GLU A 13 12.32 8.00 26.37
C GLU A 13 13.62 7.22 26.57
N ALA A 14 13.61 5.90 26.38
CA ALA A 14 14.80 5.05 26.52
C ALA A 14 15.94 5.44 25.56
N LEU A 15 15.60 5.82 24.32
CA LEU A 15 16.58 6.28 23.33
C LEU A 15 16.99 7.75 23.53
N ALA A 16 16.21 8.56 24.26
CA ALA A 16 16.57 9.93 24.61
C ALA A 16 17.53 9.98 25.81
N GLU A 17 17.45 9.00 26.71
CA GLU A 17 18.28 8.92 27.91
C GLU A 17 19.71 8.43 27.63
N ARG A 18 19.88 7.58 26.61
CA ARG A 18 21.18 7.04 26.21
C ARG A 18 21.32 6.96 24.70
N VAL A 19 22.41 7.52 24.18
CA VAL A 19 22.80 7.35 22.77
C VAL A 19 23.76 6.16 22.68
N PRO A 20 23.35 5.02 22.09
CA PRO A 20 24.24 3.87 21.92
C PRO A 20 25.33 4.16 20.88
N GLU A 21 26.53 3.63 21.10
CA GLU A 21 27.67 3.80 20.18
C GLU A 21 27.76 2.66 19.16
N THR A 22 27.08 1.54 19.44
CA THR A 22 27.08 0.35 18.60
C THR A 22 25.67 -0.18 18.33
N ALA A 23 25.49 -0.87 17.21
CA ALA A 23 24.22 -1.50 16.85
C ALA A 23 23.77 -2.56 17.87
N ALA A 24 24.72 -3.20 18.56
CA ALA A 24 24.41 -4.18 19.61
C ALA A 24 23.81 -3.50 20.85
N GLU A 25 24.42 -2.39 21.29
CA GLU A 25 23.91 -1.59 22.41
C GLU A 25 22.54 -0.98 22.11
N GLU A 26 22.32 -0.55 20.87
CA GLU A 26 21.02 -0.06 20.41
C GLU A 26 19.97 -1.17 20.48
N ALA A 27 20.28 -2.37 20.00
CA ALA A 27 19.37 -3.50 20.05
C ALA A 27 19.00 -3.90 21.49
N GLU A 28 19.97 -3.86 22.42
CA GLU A 28 19.74 -4.11 23.85
C GLU A 28 18.84 -3.05 24.50
N LEU A 29 19.05 -1.76 24.19
CA LEU A 29 18.19 -0.68 24.66
C LEU A 29 16.75 -0.85 24.17
N ILE A 30 16.57 -1.15 22.89
CA ILE A 30 15.26 -1.37 22.30
C ILE A 30 14.59 -2.60 22.95
N ALA A 31 15.32 -3.69 23.16
CA ALA A 31 14.79 -4.89 23.80
C ALA A 31 14.34 -4.61 25.23
N ALA A 32 15.14 -3.88 26.02
CA ALA A 32 14.81 -3.51 27.39
C ALA A 32 13.59 -2.55 27.45
N ALA A 33 13.50 -1.59 26.53
CA ALA A 33 12.37 -0.65 26.46
C ALA A 33 11.05 -1.30 26.04
N LEU A 34 11.12 -2.44 25.34
CA LEU A 34 9.98 -3.21 24.89
C LEU A 34 9.64 -4.39 25.82
N ASP A 35 10.43 -4.63 26.86
CA ASP A 35 10.19 -5.70 27.82
C ASP A 35 8.86 -5.47 28.57
N GLY A 36 8.07 -6.53 28.72
CA GLY A 36 6.73 -6.46 29.32
C GLY A 36 5.65 -5.75 28.48
N VAL A 37 5.92 -5.35 27.24
CA VAL A 37 4.87 -4.87 26.33
C VAL A 37 4.11 -6.08 25.76
N ASP A 38 2.85 -6.25 26.16
CA ASP A 38 1.98 -7.27 25.59
C ASP A 38 1.53 -6.85 24.19
N VAL A 39 2.16 -7.46 23.18
CA VAL A 39 1.91 -7.14 21.78
C VAL A 39 0.87 -8.11 21.23
N THR A 40 -0.39 -7.69 21.20
CA THR A 40 -1.43 -8.43 20.46
C THR A 40 -1.21 -8.21 18.97
N SER A 41 -0.54 -9.16 18.32
CA SER A 41 -0.34 -9.13 16.87
C SER A 41 -1.67 -9.38 16.15
N ASP A 42 -2.33 -8.32 15.68
CA ASP A 42 -3.41 -8.45 14.70
C ASP A 42 -2.80 -8.65 13.30
N PRO A 43 -2.95 -9.83 12.67
CA PRO A 43 -2.43 -10.10 11.34
C PRO A 43 -3.00 -9.17 10.26
N LYS A 44 -4.12 -8.48 10.51
CA LYS A 44 -4.66 -7.44 9.61
C LYS A 44 -3.93 -6.10 9.71
N LYS A 45 -3.14 -5.86 10.77
CA LYS A 45 -2.47 -4.58 11.08
C LYS A 45 -0.95 -4.61 10.88
N GLY A 46 -0.40 -5.72 10.39
CA GLY A 46 1.05 -5.91 10.15
C GLY A 46 1.56 -5.55 8.74
N GLY A 47 0.67 -5.38 7.76
CA GLY A 47 1.05 -5.09 6.38
C GLY A 47 1.28 -3.61 6.09
N ARG A 48 2.03 -3.30 5.02
CA ARG A 48 2.03 -1.95 4.41
C ARG A 48 0.57 -1.56 4.12
N PRO A 49 0.09 -0.36 4.52
CA PRO A 49 -1.24 0.10 4.18
C PRO A 49 -1.50 -0.06 2.68
N LYS A 50 -2.53 -0.84 2.32
CA LYS A 50 -2.91 -1.03 0.92
C LYS A 50 -3.67 0.22 0.47
N LYS A 51 -3.22 0.86 -0.62
CA LYS A 51 -3.95 1.97 -1.27
C LYS A 51 -5.36 1.48 -1.56
N ALA A 52 -6.38 2.25 -1.17
CA ALA A 52 -7.77 1.90 -1.44
C ALA A 52 -7.93 1.73 -2.96
N ALA A 53 -8.41 0.57 -3.38
CA ALA A 53 -8.62 0.28 -4.79
C ALA A 53 -9.74 1.20 -5.30
N ALA A 54 -9.52 1.87 -6.44
CA ALA A 54 -10.58 2.66 -7.04
C ALA A 54 -11.77 1.75 -7.44
N PRO A 55 -13.01 2.27 -7.49
CA PRO A 55 -14.18 1.48 -7.81
C PRO A 55 -14.07 0.86 -9.20
N ALA A 56 -14.42 -0.43 -9.29
CA ALA A 56 -14.48 -1.15 -10.54
C ALA A 56 -15.92 -1.11 -11.08
N LYS A 57 -16.08 -0.84 -12.38
CA LYS A 57 -17.36 -0.80 -13.08
C LYS A 57 -17.50 -2.05 -13.96
N ALA A 58 -18.59 -2.80 -13.74
CA ALA A 58 -18.98 -3.89 -14.62
C ALA A 58 -19.67 -3.33 -15.88
N LEU A 59 -19.30 -3.83 -17.05
CA LEU A 59 -19.91 -3.50 -18.33
C LEU A 59 -20.90 -4.60 -18.72
N SER A 60 -21.90 -4.25 -19.54
CA SER A 60 -22.85 -5.21 -20.14
C SER A 60 -22.16 -6.29 -20.98
N SER A 61 -20.95 -6.00 -21.47
CA SER A 61 -20.08 -6.95 -22.15
C SER A 61 -19.47 -8.01 -21.22
N GLY A 62 -19.75 -7.99 -19.92
CA GLY A 62 -19.13 -8.89 -18.93
C GLY A 62 -17.65 -8.57 -18.67
N LEU A 63 -17.16 -7.43 -19.16
CA LEU A 63 -15.85 -6.89 -18.82
C LEU A 63 -15.96 -6.02 -17.57
N THR A 64 -14.86 -5.90 -16.84
CA THR A 64 -14.73 -5.00 -15.71
C THR A 64 -13.66 -3.96 -16.01
N VAL A 65 -13.97 -2.68 -15.80
CA VAL A 65 -13.04 -1.56 -15.97
C VAL A 65 -12.80 -0.90 -14.63
N GLN A 66 -11.55 -0.56 -14.34
CA GLN A 66 -11.15 0.09 -13.10
C GLN A 66 -10.14 1.19 -13.42
N LEU A 67 -10.42 2.42 -13.02
CA LEU A 67 -9.44 3.50 -13.07
C LEU A 67 -8.44 3.34 -11.92
N GLY A 68 -7.20 3.72 -12.12
CA GLY A 68 -6.18 3.69 -11.09
C GLY A 68 -5.11 4.72 -11.37
N GLU A 69 -4.20 4.86 -10.42
CA GLU A 69 -3.07 5.76 -10.51
C GLU A 69 -1.84 5.05 -9.95
N ASP A 70 -0.76 5.04 -10.72
CA ASP A 70 0.55 4.54 -10.33
C ASP A 70 1.62 5.63 -10.50
N ALA A 71 2.90 5.27 -10.32
CA ALA A 71 4.01 6.22 -10.39
C ALA A 71 4.21 6.83 -11.79
N GLN A 72 3.62 6.24 -12.84
CA GLN A 72 3.71 6.69 -14.22
C GLN A 72 2.45 7.44 -14.68
N GLY A 73 1.43 7.55 -13.83
CA GLY A 73 0.21 8.33 -14.08
C GLY A 73 -1.06 7.50 -13.98
N TRP A 74 -2.04 7.84 -14.82
CA TRP A 74 -3.36 7.20 -14.82
C TRP A 74 -3.34 5.87 -15.59
N VAL A 75 -3.90 4.83 -14.98
CA VAL A 75 -4.02 3.50 -15.58
C VAL A 75 -5.49 3.08 -15.62
N ILE A 76 -5.91 2.54 -16.77
CA ILE A 76 -7.21 1.88 -16.91
C ILE A 76 -6.96 0.37 -16.92
N ARG A 77 -7.41 -0.34 -15.88
CA ARG A 77 -7.35 -1.81 -15.82
C ARG A 77 -8.64 -2.40 -16.37
N VAL A 78 -8.52 -3.18 -17.44
CA VAL A 78 -9.63 -3.93 -18.04
C VAL A 78 -9.45 -5.42 -17.75
N ARG A 79 -10.49 -6.09 -17.24
CA ARG A 79 -10.49 -7.52 -16.90
C ARG A 79 -11.70 -8.24 -17.50
N GLY A 80 -11.51 -9.52 -17.83
CA GLY A 80 -12.59 -10.41 -18.32
C GLY A 80 -12.08 -11.42 -19.35
N LYS A 81 -12.87 -12.46 -19.63
CA LYS A 81 -12.48 -13.56 -20.54
C LYS A 81 -12.17 -13.11 -21.98
N ARG A 82 -12.80 -12.01 -22.42
CA ARG A 82 -12.67 -11.49 -23.79
C ARG A 82 -11.61 -10.40 -23.94
N VAL A 83 -10.85 -10.11 -22.87
CA VAL A 83 -9.77 -9.12 -22.96
C VAL A 83 -8.62 -9.75 -23.74
N GLY A 84 -8.34 -9.17 -24.91
CA GLY A 84 -7.27 -9.59 -25.81
C GLY A 84 -6.67 -8.38 -26.53
N ARG A 85 -5.56 -8.60 -27.21
CA ARG A 85 -4.75 -7.54 -27.86
C ARG A 85 -5.58 -6.68 -28.81
N GLU A 86 -6.28 -7.32 -29.75
CA GLU A 86 -7.09 -6.64 -30.77
C GLU A 86 -8.15 -5.71 -30.16
N LEU A 87 -8.83 -6.18 -29.10
CA LEU A 87 -9.84 -5.39 -28.41
C LEU A 87 -9.22 -4.19 -27.69
N MET A 88 -8.05 -4.36 -27.07
CA MET A 88 -7.37 -3.26 -26.36
C MET A 88 -6.77 -2.25 -27.34
N GLU A 89 -6.30 -2.68 -28.50
CA GLU A 89 -5.84 -1.78 -29.58
C GLU A 89 -6.99 -0.94 -30.13
N ALA A 90 -8.14 -1.57 -30.43
CA ALA A 90 -9.34 -0.84 -30.86
C ALA A 90 -9.83 0.14 -29.79
N ALA A 91 -9.79 -0.26 -28.51
CA ALA A 91 -10.16 0.62 -27.40
C ALA A 91 -9.17 1.79 -27.23
N MET A 92 -7.88 1.57 -27.48
CA MET A 92 -6.87 2.63 -27.43
C MET A 92 -7.13 3.69 -28.49
N LEU A 93 -7.46 3.29 -29.72
CA LEU A 93 -7.78 4.23 -30.80
C LEU A 93 -8.98 5.13 -30.45
N GLU A 94 -10.01 4.56 -29.82
CA GLU A 94 -11.16 5.33 -29.36
C GLU A 94 -10.80 6.27 -28.19
N LEU A 95 -9.89 5.84 -27.29
CA LEU A 95 -9.38 6.71 -26.22
C LEU A 95 -8.53 7.86 -26.78
N GLU A 96 -7.66 7.61 -27.76
CA GLU A 96 -6.90 8.65 -28.45
C GLU A 96 -7.84 9.69 -29.06
N ARG A 97 -8.85 9.24 -29.83
CA ARG A 97 -9.84 10.16 -30.41
C ARG A 97 -10.59 10.97 -29.36
N LEU A 98 -10.90 10.35 -28.21
CA LEU A 98 -11.58 11.04 -27.10
C LEU A 98 -10.68 12.10 -26.45
N LEU A 99 -9.38 11.81 -26.30
CA LEU A 99 -8.43 12.68 -25.61
C LEU A 99 -7.85 13.78 -26.52
N ASP A 100 -7.81 13.55 -27.84
CA ASP A 100 -7.43 14.54 -28.85
C ASP A 100 -8.55 15.54 -29.17
N ALA A 101 -9.79 15.25 -28.77
CA ALA A 101 -10.91 16.17 -28.95
C ALA A 101 -10.71 17.43 -28.07
N PRO A 102 -10.93 18.64 -28.62
CA PRO A 102 -10.66 19.91 -27.94
C PRO A 102 -11.56 20.19 -26.73
#